data_AF-A0A935KKY7-F1
#
_entry.id   AF-A0A935KKY7-F1
#
_cell.length_a   1.000
_cell.length_b   1.000
_cell.length_c   1.000
_cell.angle_alpha   90.00
_cell.angle_beta   90.00
_cell.angle_gamma   90.00
#
_symmetry.space_group_name_H-M   'P 1'
#
loop_
_entity.id
_entity.type
_entity.pdbx_description
1 polymer ?
#
loop_
_entity_poly.entity_id
_entity_poly.type
_entity_poly.pdbx_seq_one_letter_code
_entity_poly.pdbx_strand_id
1 'polypeptide(L)'
;MKKVLALLTGVLILTCSQAQISVRVKKNGGGSEVDVKTTPRNTGTPSSKPSGNDNKTSPSGETKTTPPVTESPKPATDTAAKPAVTATYDASYTGPAKVSLKSFWTHMEKIKAGTGTASSLNNADRMLKQIKEQDPGFDISTLSAMLQPYKEKAAQEASSKADAKSAEEAKTLYFKNFHNKMIGVYSSGIDIQPGVVGAVYLERVKALNIEEYKEKRKEAPEGGPNSYPVLIDAMLADYENYVQRADRLKWNVIAPMTASRTASNPQEKTAILENARKECEAVLILSPNNTAFKQKLDEINKLMGAAGAEAAKFYTSDFHKENLNKIVWSTQPLVIGKEKEMAGSIKQQFKTGDYIFGTVYLGVLAKETMGSNTNLRIRIRVDGGTAVWGGDLSYIELPLAAQGKSWFQFALIPNAQWLKDHYAPYVAEENWTLAYFLNQLVSGGDISHNITCELMFPTNTIDDIKSSFSLDLGAGSAEIKTLAGKLNAELMASRTLPKAGMSNAALEQQMVAAANNLGWNDKFLKAIITSSSWTVHKNELTGAILYRWLGAVCTTKDNDGKCFYQEFSFKQEYTGGGNYSGTVKFNSYGGKREIGCDKLK
;
A
#
# COMPACT_ATOMS: atom_id res chain seq x y z
N MET A 1 -31.76 -50.75 10.76
CA MET A 1 -31.59 -49.55 9.91
C MET A 1 -30.26 -48.90 10.26
N LYS A 2 -29.36 -48.83 9.27
CA LYS A 2 -27.92 -48.59 9.42
C LYS A 2 -27.62 -47.12 9.73
N LYS A 3 -26.81 -46.87 10.77
CA LYS A 3 -26.15 -45.59 11.05
C LYS A 3 -24.88 -45.52 10.20
N VAL A 4 -24.73 -44.46 9.41
CA VAL A 4 -23.49 -44.13 8.69
C VAL A 4 -22.74 -43.11 9.55
N LEU A 5 -21.58 -43.52 10.04
CA LEU A 5 -20.61 -42.69 10.74
C LEU A 5 -19.52 -42.34 9.72
N ALA A 6 -19.48 -41.08 9.27
CA ALA A 6 -18.44 -40.59 8.38
C ALA A 6 -17.28 -40.06 9.23
N LEU A 7 -16.13 -40.75 9.17
CA LEU A 7 -14.84 -40.25 9.64
C LEU A 7 -14.33 -39.22 8.63
N LEU A 8 -14.13 -37.97 9.06
CA LEU A 8 -13.36 -36.98 8.31
C LEU A 8 -11.93 -36.99 8.85
N THR A 9 -11.00 -37.56 8.08
CA THR A 9 -9.56 -37.43 8.28
C THR A 9 -9.09 -36.13 7.62
N GLY A 10 -8.78 -35.12 8.44
CA GLY A 10 -8.14 -33.89 7.98
C GLY A 10 -6.66 -34.12 7.67
N VAL A 11 -6.27 -33.91 6.41
CA VAL A 11 -4.88 -33.90 5.94
C VAL A 11 -4.28 -32.53 6.27
N LEU A 12 -3.31 -32.49 7.19
CA LEU A 12 -2.50 -31.31 7.46
C LEU A 12 -1.30 -31.30 6.49
N ILE A 13 -1.35 -30.47 5.44
CA ILE A 13 -0.20 -30.26 4.55
C ILE A 13 0.67 -29.14 5.15
N LEU A 14 1.77 -29.51 5.81
CA LEU A 14 2.86 -28.58 6.10
C LEU A 14 3.64 -28.31 4.80
N THR A 15 3.47 -27.11 4.23
CA THR A 15 4.40 -26.61 3.20
C THR A 15 5.63 -26.03 3.89
N CYS A 16 6.72 -26.80 3.97
CA CYS A 16 8.04 -26.26 4.27
C CYS A 16 8.54 -25.47 3.05
N SER A 17 8.68 -24.14 3.18
CA SER A 17 9.43 -23.35 2.20
C SER A 17 10.92 -23.70 2.31
N GLN A 18 11.46 -24.43 1.34
CA GLN A 18 12.90 -24.66 1.24
C GLN A 18 13.59 -23.37 0.78
N ALA A 19 14.33 -22.71 1.67
CA ALA A 19 15.35 -21.75 1.28
C ALA A 19 16.56 -22.52 0.72
N GLN A 20 16.85 -22.37 -0.56
CA GLN A 20 18.06 -22.95 -1.16
C GLN A 20 19.28 -22.12 -0.70
N ILE A 21 20.03 -22.65 0.27
CA ILE A 21 21.36 -22.15 0.62
C ILE A 21 22.36 -22.84 -0.31
N SER A 22 22.97 -22.09 -1.22
CA SER A 22 24.08 -22.58 -2.04
C SER A 22 25.40 -22.30 -1.31
N VAL A 23 26.01 -23.35 -0.73
CA VAL A 23 27.35 -23.29 -0.15
C VAL A 23 28.37 -23.66 -1.23
N ARG A 24 29.32 -22.78 -1.53
CA ARG A 24 30.52 -23.13 -2.33
C ARG A 24 31.72 -23.22 -1.42
N VAL A 25 32.28 -24.41 -1.30
CA VAL A 25 33.59 -24.65 -0.68
C VAL A 25 34.66 -24.50 -1.76
N LYS A 26 35.53 -23.51 -1.64
CA LYS A 26 36.76 -23.43 -2.43
C LYS A 26 37.89 -24.08 -1.63
N LYS A 27 38.47 -25.16 -2.17
CA LYS A 27 39.73 -25.73 -1.68
C LYS A 27 40.89 -24.96 -2.32
N ASN A 28 41.64 -24.24 -1.51
CA ASN A 28 43.03 -23.88 -1.84
C ASN A 28 43.93 -24.64 -0.86
N GLY A 29 45.01 -25.24 -1.36
CA GLY A 29 45.93 -26.05 -0.57
C GLY A 29 46.45 -25.26 0.62
N GLY A 30 46.05 -25.66 1.84
CA GLY A 30 46.54 -25.07 3.09
C GLY A 30 45.48 -24.74 4.16
N GLY A 31 44.18 -24.83 3.86
CA GLY A 31 43.12 -24.65 4.88
C GLY A 31 41.76 -24.32 4.26
N SER A 32 40.67 -24.69 4.93
CA SER A 32 39.29 -24.38 4.52
C SER A 32 38.69 -23.29 5.40
N GLU A 33 38.36 -22.15 4.80
CA GLU A 33 37.61 -21.06 5.43
C GLU A 33 36.19 -21.03 4.83
N VAL A 34 35.18 -20.85 5.70
CA VAL A 34 33.76 -20.80 5.33
C VAL A 34 33.31 -19.35 5.39
N ASP A 35 33.05 -18.74 4.24
CA ASP A 35 32.57 -17.36 4.15
C ASP A 35 31.05 -17.35 3.86
N VAL A 36 30.26 -16.78 4.78
CA VAL A 36 28.79 -16.70 4.67
C VAL A 36 28.40 -15.23 4.49
N LYS A 37 28.17 -14.83 3.23
CA LYS A 37 27.73 -13.48 2.90
C LYS A 37 26.21 -13.44 2.67
N THR A 38 25.50 -12.65 3.45
CA THR A 38 24.10 -12.28 3.19
C THR A 38 24.07 -10.86 2.62
N THR A 39 23.45 -10.67 1.46
CA THR A 39 23.22 -9.32 0.90
C THR A 39 21.89 -9.30 0.16
N PRO A 40 21.04 -8.27 0.37
CA PRO A 40 19.71 -8.20 -0.21
C PRO A 40 19.74 -7.88 -1.72
N ARG A 41 18.80 -8.50 -2.43
CA ARG A 41 18.55 -8.39 -3.86
C ARG A 41 17.92 -7.02 -4.18
N ASN A 42 18.68 -6.15 -4.83
CA ASN A 42 18.17 -4.91 -5.43
C ASN A 42 18.25 -5.06 -6.95
N THR A 43 17.11 -5.06 -7.64
CA THR A 43 17.01 -5.16 -9.09
C THR A 43 16.84 -3.79 -9.71
N GLY A 44 17.87 -3.28 -10.38
CA GLY A 44 17.80 -2.12 -11.26
C GLY A 44 18.92 -2.18 -12.29
N THR A 45 18.55 -2.38 -13.56
CA THR A 45 19.44 -2.43 -14.74
C THR A 45 19.73 -1.00 -15.25
N PRO A 46 20.87 -0.72 -15.91
CA PRO A 46 21.45 0.62 -15.98
C PRO A 46 21.17 1.36 -17.31
N SER A 47 21.31 2.69 -17.28
CA SER A 47 21.51 3.49 -18.49
C SER A 47 22.67 4.49 -18.31
N SER A 48 23.45 4.56 -19.37
CA SER A 48 24.67 5.30 -19.73
C SER A 48 24.82 6.79 -19.34
N LYS A 49 26.02 7.12 -18.82
CA LYS A 49 27.02 8.22 -19.18
C LYS A 49 26.56 9.68 -19.44
N PRO A 50 27.47 10.69 -19.42
CA PRO A 50 28.62 10.96 -18.53
C PRO A 50 28.77 12.47 -18.15
N SER A 51 29.80 12.78 -17.32
CA SER A 51 30.61 14.03 -17.29
C SER A 51 29.88 15.36 -17.00
N GLY A 52 30.10 16.06 -15.88
CA GLY A 52 31.39 16.55 -15.40
C GLY A 52 31.65 17.96 -15.93
N ASN A 53 31.33 18.99 -15.14
CA ASN A 53 32.20 20.17 -14.99
C ASN A 53 31.72 21.09 -13.85
N ASP A 54 32.70 21.45 -13.03
CA ASP A 54 32.65 22.43 -11.96
C ASP A 54 32.36 23.85 -12.50
N ASN A 55 31.55 24.63 -11.77
CA ASN A 55 32.02 25.97 -11.44
C ASN A 55 31.34 26.56 -10.21
N LYS A 56 32.20 27.16 -9.40
CA LYS A 56 31.99 27.65 -8.04
C LYS A 56 31.91 29.17 -8.08
N THR A 57 30.99 29.73 -7.28
CA THR A 57 31.06 31.06 -6.60
C THR A 57 31.24 32.34 -7.42
N SER A 58 30.30 33.28 -7.27
CA SER A 58 30.56 34.53 -6.52
C SER A 58 29.26 35.31 -6.19
N PRO A 59 29.25 36.12 -5.10
CA PRO A 59 28.08 36.85 -4.61
C PRO A 59 28.14 38.39 -4.82
N SER A 60 26.95 38.98 -4.67
CA SER A 60 26.53 40.34 -4.22
C SER A 60 27.50 41.52 -3.97
N GLY A 61 26.96 42.72 -4.25
CA GLY A 61 27.25 44.01 -3.58
C GLY A 61 28.26 44.90 -4.33
N GLU A 62 28.21 46.23 -4.40
CA GLU A 62 27.42 47.26 -3.72
C GLU A 62 27.71 48.62 -4.43
N THR A 63 26.80 49.58 -4.27
CA THR A 63 26.86 50.99 -4.71
C THR A 63 27.87 51.87 -3.93
N LYS A 64 28.48 52.91 -4.56
CA LYS A 64 28.25 54.37 -4.34
C LYS A 64 29.44 55.31 -4.75
N THR A 65 29.04 56.52 -5.20
CA THR A 65 29.62 57.89 -5.02
C THR A 65 30.82 58.43 -5.85
N THR A 66 30.49 59.54 -6.56
CA THR A 66 31.23 60.70 -7.12
C THR A 66 32.07 61.49 -6.06
N PRO A 67 32.97 62.49 -6.36
CA PRO A 67 32.83 63.62 -7.33
C PRO A 67 34.16 64.12 -8.02
N PRO A 68 34.19 65.28 -8.73
CA PRO A 68 35.13 65.61 -9.83
C PRO A 68 36.09 66.79 -9.56
N VAL A 69 37.11 66.98 -10.41
CA VAL A 69 37.88 68.25 -10.63
C VAL A 69 38.43 68.25 -12.07
N THR A 70 37.82 69.01 -12.98
CA THR A 70 38.33 70.26 -13.63
C THR A 70 39.62 70.16 -14.44
N GLU A 71 39.50 70.38 -15.77
CA GLU A 71 40.32 71.37 -16.48
C GLU A 71 39.67 71.76 -17.84
N SER A 72 39.69 73.05 -18.11
CA SER A 72 39.42 73.78 -19.36
C SER A 72 40.45 74.94 -19.35
N PRO A 73 40.89 75.58 -20.47
CA PRO A 73 40.02 75.93 -21.61
C PRO A 73 40.68 76.16 -23.02
N LYS A 74 39.77 76.36 -24.02
CA LYS A 74 39.83 77.29 -25.18
C LYS A 74 40.78 76.99 -26.38
N PRO A 75 40.57 77.63 -27.56
CA PRO A 75 39.33 77.92 -28.30
C PRO A 75 39.42 77.71 -29.84
N ALA A 76 38.27 77.89 -30.50
CA ALA A 76 38.05 78.58 -31.78
C ALA A 76 37.75 77.75 -33.05
N THR A 77 36.63 78.16 -33.68
CA THR A 77 36.33 78.30 -35.11
C THR A 77 36.36 77.03 -35.98
N ASP A 78 35.20 76.58 -36.48
CA ASP A 78 34.59 77.14 -37.69
C ASP A 78 33.23 76.48 -37.97
N THR A 79 32.25 77.30 -38.36
CA THR A 79 30.90 76.85 -38.71
C THR A 79 30.88 76.50 -40.20
N ALA A 80 31.22 75.26 -40.53
CA ALA A 80 30.86 74.67 -41.82
C ALA A 80 29.46 74.07 -41.70
N ALA A 81 28.53 74.55 -42.53
CA ALA A 81 27.16 74.04 -42.60
C ALA A 81 27.19 72.51 -42.79
N LYS A 82 26.61 71.78 -41.83
CA LYS A 82 26.33 70.35 -41.97
C LYS A 82 25.54 70.15 -43.27
N PRO A 83 25.95 69.24 -44.17
CA PRO A 83 25.12 68.87 -45.31
C PRO A 83 23.79 68.34 -44.77
N ALA A 84 22.71 69.06 -45.08
CA ALA A 84 21.36 68.63 -44.73
C ALA A 84 21.07 67.33 -45.50
N VAL A 85 20.73 66.28 -44.77
CA VAL A 85 20.37 64.99 -45.35
C VAL A 85 19.04 65.17 -46.08
N THR A 86 19.06 65.06 -47.41
CA THR A 86 17.85 64.97 -48.22
C THR A 86 17.34 63.51 -48.21
N ALA A 87 16.05 63.31 -48.51
CA ALA A 87 15.40 62.00 -48.47
C ALA A 87 15.84 61.03 -49.59
N THR A 88 16.94 61.34 -50.28
CA THR A 88 17.50 60.64 -51.44
C THR A 88 19.03 60.63 -51.37
N TYR A 89 19.68 59.66 -52.03
CA TYR A 89 21.14 59.62 -52.09
C TYR A 89 21.70 60.91 -52.71
N ASP A 90 22.51 61.64 -51.93
CA ASP A 90 23.25 62.79 -52.44
C ASP A 90 24.54 62.30 -53.13
N ALA A 91 24.50 62.27 -54.46
CA ALA A 91 25.64 61.88 -55.27
C ALA A 91 26.84 62.85 -55.14
N SER A 92 26.61 64.07 -54.62
CA SER A 92 27.65 65.08 -54.40
C SER A 92 28.43 64.89 -53.11
N TYR A 93 28.00 63.99 -52.21
CA TYR A 93 28.74 63.69 -50.98
C TYR A 93 30.07 62.98 -51.29
N THR A 94 31.17 63.62 -50.92
CA THR A 94 32.56 63.15 -51.11
C THR A 94 33.24 62.75 -49.80
N GLY A 95 32.52 62.75 -48.68
CA GLY A 95 33.09 62.45 -47.36
C GLY A 95 33.50 60.98 -47.17
N PRO A 96 34.20 60.68 -46.06
CA PRO A 96 34.80 59.37 -45.81
C PRO A 96 33.82 58.19 -45.86
N ALA A 97 32.55 58.42 -45.53
CA ALA A 97 31.51 57.39 -45.49
C ALA A 97 30.80 57.15 -46.84
N LYS A 98 31.28 57.73 -47.96
CA LYS A 98 30.55 57.75 -49.26
C LYS A 98 30.09 56.36 -49.72
N VAL A 99 30.94 55.35 -49.57
CA VAL A 99 30.65 53.97 -50.01
C VAL A 99 29.55 53.35 -49.15
N SER A 100 29.66 53.48 -47.83
CA SER A 100 28.66 52.99 -46.87
C SER A 100 27.32 53.71 -47.04
N LEU A 101 27.33 55.02 -47.32
CA LEU A 101 26.14 55.81 -47.61
C LEU A 101 25.44 55.34 -48.90
N LYS A 102 26.19 55.13 -49.99
CA LYS A 102 25.64 54.59 -51.24
C LYS A 102 25.04 53.19 -51.04
N SER A 103 25.73 52.35 -50.27
CA SER A 103 25.26 51.01 -49.92
C SER A 103 23.98 51.03 -49.06
N PHE A 104 23.91 51.94 -48.07
CA PHE A 104 22.69 52.16 -47.27
C PHE A 104 21.50 52.46 -48.18
N TRP A 105 21.66 53.41 -49.10
CA TRP A 105 20.60 53.78 -50.03
C TRP A 105 20.21 52.65 -50.98
N THR A 106 21.17 51.87 -51.46
CA THR A 106 20.91 50.67 -52.29
C THR A 106 20.05 49.64 -51.53
N HIS A 107 20.29 49.46 -50.23
CA HIS A 107 19.44 48.60 -49.41
C HIS A 107 18.07 49.22 -49.12
N MET A 108 18.01 50.53 -48.88
CA MET A 108 16.74 51.25 -48.69
C MET A 108 15.86 51.25 -49.95
N GLU A 109 16.43 51.35 -51.14
CA GLU A 109 15.69 51.25 -52.40
C GLU A 109 15.05 49.88 -52.57
N LYS A 110 15.80 48.80 -52.26
CA LYS A 110 15.25 47.43 -52.25
C LYS A 110 14.08 47.31 -51.27
N ILE A 111 14.23 47.83 -50.05
CA ILE A 111 13.20 47.82 -49.02
C ILE A 111 11.96 48.62 -49.46
N LYS A 112 12.14 49.82 -50.01
CA LYS A 112 11.06 50.67 -50.53
C LYS A 112 10.33 50.05 -51.73
N ALA A 113 11.07 49.38 -52.61
CA ALA A 113 10.54 48.69 -53.79
C ALA A 113 9.84 47.36 -53.46
N GLY A 114 9.80 46.94 -52.19
CA GLY A 114 9.20 45.67 -51.77
C GLY A 114 10.02 44.42 -52.15
N THR A 115 11.22 44.58 -52.72
CA THR A 115 12.13 43.48 -53.08
C THR A 115 13.18 43.21 -52.00
N GLY A 116 13.20 44.02 -50.94
CA GLY A 116 14.11 43.90 -49.80
C GLY A 116 13.75 42.72 -48.90
N THR A 117 14.76 41.99 -48.45
CA THR A 117 14.64 40.90 -47.47
C THR A 117 15.02 41.38 -46.06
N ALA A 118 14.82 40.55 -45.02
CA ALA A 118 15.36 40.81 -43.68
C ALA A 118 16.88 41.08 -43.70
N SER A 119 17.61 40.44 -44.61
CA SER A 119 19.03 40.72 -44.86
C SER A 119 19.26 42.14 -45.39
N SER A 120 18.37 42.65 -46.25
CA SER A 120 18.46 44.04 -46.75
C SER A 120 18.30 45.06 -45.62
N LEU A 121 17.38 44.82 -44.68
CA LEU A 121 17.17 45.66 -43.50
C LEU A 121 18.38 45.63 -42.55
N ASN A 122 18.91 44.44 -42.24
CA ASN A 122 20.10 44.28 -41.41
C ASN A 122 21.34 44.92 -42.05
N ASN A 123 21.49 44.80 -43.36
CA ASN A 123 22.58 45.43 -44.09
C ASN A 123 22.45 46.95 -44.08
N ALA A 124 21.24 47.52 -44.25
CA ALA A 124 21.01 48.96 -44.10
C ALA A 124 21.37 49.46 -42.69
N ASP A 125 20.95 48.75 -41.63
CA ASP A 125 21.35 49.10 -40.25
C ASP A 125 22.86 49.06 -40.04
N ARG A 126 23.52 48.01 -40.56
CA ARG A 126 24.98 47.89 -40.51
C ARG A 126 25.66 49.04 -41.25
N MET A 127 25.13 49.47 -42.39
CA MET A 127 25.68 50.62 -43.11
C MET A 127 25.53 51.92 -42.31
N LEU A 128 24.45 52.12 -41.55
CA LEU A 128 24.33 53.29 -40.65
C LEU A 128 25.43 53.31 -39.58
N LYS A 129 25.73 52.15 -38.99
CA LYS A 129 26.83 52.02 -38.01
C LYS A 129 28.19 52.35 -38.65
N GLN A 130 28.45 51.78 -39.84
CA GLN A 130 29.67 52.06 -40.58
C GLN A 130 29.80 53.53 -41.03
N ILE A 131 28.70 54.18 -41.41
CA ILE A 131 28.70 55.61 -41.72
C ILE A 131 29.11 56.41 -40.49
N LYS A 132 28.57 56.08 -39.31
CA LYS A 132 28.90 56.77 -38.06
C LYS A 132 30.34 56.53 -37.60
N GLU A 133 30.89 55.35 -37.85
CA GLU A 133 32.29 55.00 -37.56
C GLU A 133 33.27 55.69 -38.52
N GLN A 134 32.96 55.71 -39.82
CA GLN A 134 33.83 56.27 -40.86
C GLN A 134 33.76 57.80 -40.93
N ASP A 135 32.60 58.38 -40.63
CA ASP A 135 32.39 59.83 -40.57
C ASP A 135 31.55 60.18 -39.32
N PRO A 136 32.20 60.35 -38.15
CA PRO A 136 31.51 60.69 -36.90
C PRO A 136 30.74 62.01 -36.96
N GLY A 137 31.13 62.93 -37.86
CA GLY A 137 30.48 64.22 -38.07
C GLY A 137 29.18 64.14 -38.89
N PHE A 138 28.97 63.05 -39.63
CA PHE A 138 27.78 62.84 -40.42
C PHE A 138 26.53 62.63 -39.53
N ASP A 139 25.45 63.35 -39.85
CA ASP A 139 24.20 63.26 -39.13
C ASP A 139 23.33 62.11 -39.65
N ILE A 140 23.35 60.99 -38.95
CA ILE A 140 22.56 59.80 -39.32
C ILE A 140 21.12 59.84 -38.81
N SER A 141 20.70 60.88 -38.07
CA SER A 141 19.37 60.92 -37.42
C SER A 141 18.23 60.71 -38.42
N THR A 142 18.30 61.39 -39.56
CA THR A 142 17.28 61.30 -40.62
C THR A 142 17.28 59.92 -41.30
N LEU A 143 18.46 59.34 -41.53
CA LEU A 143 18.58 57.99 -42.12
C LEU A 143 18.09 56.90 -41.17
N SER A 144 18.38 57.05 -39.87
CA SER A 144 17.89 56.16 -38.82
C SER A 144 16.38 56.25 -38.68
N ALA A 145 15.80 57.45 -38.69
CA ALA A 145 14.36 57.67 -38.67
C ALA A 145 13.66 57.04 -39.90
N MET A 146 14.27 57.12 -41.08
CA MET A 146 13.76 56.46 -42.29
C MET A 146 13.75 54.93 -42.21
N LEU A 147 14.74 54.33 -41.54
CA LEU A 147 14.86 52.88 -41.40
C LEU A 147 13.92 52.30 -40.32
N GLN A 148 13.61 53.11 -39.30
CA GLN A 148 12.84 52.72 -38.12
C GLN A 148 11.47 52.07 -38.39
N PRO A 149 10.57 52.63 -39.22
CA PRO A 149 9.26 52.00 -39.47
C PRO A 149 9.37 50.61 -40.11
N TYR A 150 10.41 50.38 -40.91
CA TYR A 150 10.67 49.06 -41.51
C TYR A 150 11.20 48.04 -40.49
N LYS A 151 11.94 48.50 -39.47
CA LYS A 151 12.36 47.65 -38.34
C LYS A 151 11.20 47.26 -37.46
N GLU A 152 10.32 48.21 -37.14
CA GLU A 152 9.13 47.95 -36.33
C GLU A 152 8.19 46.98 -37.05
N LYS A 153 7.94 47.19 -38.34
CA LYS A 153 7.16 46.26 -39.16
C LYS A 153 7.78 44.87 -39.22
N ALA A 154 9.10 44.76 -39.45
CA ALA A 154 9.79 43.47 -39.47
C ALA A 154 9.76 42.76 -38.11
N ALA A 155 9.87 43.50 -37.01
CA ALA A 155 9.75 42.95 -35.65
C ALA A 155 8.32 42.46 -35.35
N GLN A 156 7.31 43.23 -35.76
CA GLN A 156 5.90 42.84 -35.62
C GLN A 156 5.56 41.60 -36.47
N GLU A 157 6.03 41.53 -37.70
CA GLU A 157 5.89 40.35 -38.57
C GLU A 157 6.64 39.13 -38.02
N ALA A 158 7.82 39.32 -37.42
CA ALA A 158 8.57 38.26 -36.76
C ALA A 158 7.87 37.75 -35.49
N SER A 159 7.32 38.64 -34.65
CA SER A 159 6.51 38.28 -33.48
C SER A 159 5.27 37.51 -33.90
N SER A 160 4.52 38.02 -34.88
CA SER A 160 3.29 37.36 -35.36
C SER A 160 3.57 35.97 -35.93
N LYS A 161 4.71 35.77 -36.61
CA LYS A 161 5.16 34.45 -37.08
C LYS A 161 5.59 33.53 -35.92
N ALA A 162 6.22 34.06 -34.88
CA ALA A 162 6.59 33.31 -33.69
C ALA A 162 5.35 32.87 -32.90
N ASP A 163 4.38 33.76 -32.69
CA ASP A 163 3.12 33.49 -32.01
C ASP A 163 2.29 32.45 -32.76
N ALA A 164 2.19 32.57 -34.09
CA ALA A 164 1.54 31.57 -34.94
C ALA A 164 2.23 30.20 -34.86
N LYS A 165 3.57 30.16 -34.84
CA LYS A 165 4.33 28.92 -34.70
C LYS A 165 4.11 28.27 -33.33
N SER A 166 4.13 29.05 -32.25
CA SER A 166 3.87 28.56 -30.89
C SER A 166 2.44 28.06 -30.71
N ALA A 167 1.45 28.72 -31.35
CA ALA A 167 0.07 28.23 -31.36
C ALA A 167 -0.05 26.89 -32.10
N GLU A 168 0.65 26.72 -33.22
CA GLU A 168 0.65 25.46 -33.99
C GLU A 168 1.37 24.32 -33.25
N GLU A 169 2.48 24.63 -32.56
CA GLU A 169 3.18 23.69 -31.69
C GLU A 169 2.30 23.25 -30.50
N ALA A 170 1.56 24.18 -29.88
CA ALA A 170 0.63 23.88 -28.80
C ALA A 170 -0.52 22.96 -29.27
N LYS A 171 -1.07 23.20 -30.47
CA LYS A 171 -2.09 22.31 -31.09
C LYS A 171 -1.53 20.92 -31.35
N THR A 172 -0.34 20.83 -31.95
CA THR A 172 0.34 19.56 -32.21
C THR A 172 0.58 18.79 -30.92
N LEU A 173 1.05 19.46 -29.87
CA LEU A 173 1.28 18.87 -28.56
C LEU A 173 -0.02 18.38 -27.91
N TYR A 174 -1.11 19.14 -28.03
CA TYR A 174 -2.43 18.71 -27.56
C TYR A 174 -2.85 17.38 -28.20
N PHE A 175 -2.87 17.28 -29.53
CA PHE A 175 -3.29 16.06 -30.22
C PHE A 175 -2.33 14.88 -29.96
N LYS A 176 -1.02 15.14 -29.87
CA LYS A 176 -0.05 14.12 -29.47
C LYS A 176 -0.36 13.58 -28.07
N ASN A 177 -0.60 14.46 -27.11
CA ASN A 177 -0.92 14.07 -25.73
C ASN A 177 -2.26 13.32 -25.66
N PHE A 178 -3.26 13.77 -26.42
CA PHE A 178 -4.54 13.08 -26.52
C PHE A 178 -4.37 11.68 -27.12
N HIS A 179 -3.63 11.54 -28.21
CA HIS A 179 -3.32 10.25 -28.83
C HIS A 179 -2.61 9.30 -27.86
N ASN A 180 -1.66 9.80 -27.07
CA ASN A 180 -0.99 9.00 -26.05
C ASN A 180 -1.97 8.49 -24.97
N LYS A 181 -2.95 9.32 -24.57
CA LYS A 181 -4.01 8.88 -23.66
C LYS A 181 -4.95 7.87 -24.33
N MET A 182 -5.28 8.05 -25.61
CA MET A 182 -6.11 7.12 -26.38
C MET A 182 -5.50 5.72 -26.45
N ILE A 183 -4.19 5.60 -26.70
CA ILE A 183 -3.48 4.31 -26.65
C ILE A 183 -3.60 3.64 -25.27
N GLY A 184 -3.80 4.43 -24.20
CA GLY A 184 -4.04 3.91 -22.86
C GLY A 184 -5.42 3.28 -22.64
N VAL A 185 -6.37 3.44 -23.58
CA VAL A 185 -7.74 2.92 -23.49
C VAL A 185 -8.21 2.13 -24.73
N TYR A 186 -7.38 2.08 -25.77
CA TYR A 186 -7.65 1.46 -27.07
C TYR A 186 -6.45 0.61 -27.52
N SER A 187 -6.73 -0.50 -28.20
CA SER A 187 -5.74 -1.31 -28.91
C SER A 187 -6.28 -1.70 -30.29
N SER A 188 -5.41 -1.72 -31.31
CA SER A 188 -5.76 -2.30 -32.60
C SER A 188 -5.90 -3.83 -32.55
N GLY A 189 -5.30 -4.47 -31.53
CA GLY A 189 -5.38 -5.91 -31.29
C GLY A 189 -6.55 -6.31 -30.38
N ILE A 190 -6.39 -7.49 -29.75
CA ILE A 190 -7.29 -8.01 -28.71
C ILE A 190 -6.84 -7.62 -27.30
N ASP A 191 -5.68 -6.96 -27.18
CA ASP A 191 -5.01 -6.77 -25.90
C ASP A 191 -5.72 -5.74 -25.02
N ILE A 192 -6.04 -6.15 -23.80
CA ILE A 192 -6.36 -5.27 -22.68
C ILE A 192 -5.10 -5.16 -21.84
N GLN A 193 -4.60 -3.95 -21.62
CA GLN A 193 -3.46 -3.75 -20.74
C GLN A 193 -3.77 -4.35 -19.36
N PRO A 194 -2.93 -5.24 -18.81
CA PRO A 194 -3.16 -5.85 -17.51
C PRO A 194 -3.41 -4.79 -16.42
N GLY A 195 -4.46 -4.99 -15.61
CA GLY A 195 -4.86 -4.06 -14.55
C GLY A 195 -5.70 -2.85 -15.02
N VAL A 196 -5.98 -2.70 -16.32
CA VAL A 196 -6.78 -1.58 -16.86
C VAL A 196 -8.23 -2.02 -17.07
N VAL A 197 -8.92 -2.24 -15.95
CA VAL A 197 -10.33 -2.66 -15.88
C VAL A 197 -11.08 -1.85 -14.83
N GLY A 198 -12.40 -1.80 -14.91
CA GLY A 198 -13.28 -1.19 -13.91
C GLY A 198 -12.92 0.27 -13.64
N ALA A 199 -12.56 0.59 -12.39
CA ALA A 199 -12.24 1.95 -11.97
C ALA A 199 -11.06 2.57 -12.73
N VAL A 200 -9.96 1.83 -12.92
CA VAL A 200 -8.76 2.32 -13.62
C VAL A 200 -9.09 2.64 -15.07
N TYR A 201 -9.93 1.81 -15.70
CA TYR A 201 -10.35 2.05 -17.08
C TYR A 201 -11.24 3.29 -17.19
N LEU A 202 -12.24 3.43 -16.31
CA LEU A 202 -13.12 4.59 -16.26
C LEU A 202 -12.37 5.89 -16.05
N GLU A 203 -11.37 5.92 -15.15
CA GLU A 203 -10.54 7.10 -14.91
C GLU A 203 -9.76 7.52 -16.16
N ARG A 204 -9.15 6.56 -16.87
CA ARG A 204 -8.42 6.84 -18.12
C ARG A 204 -9.34 7.35 -19.22
N VAL A 205 -10.53 6.77 -19.37
CA VAL A 205 -11.51 7.22 -20.36
C VAL A 205 -11.99 8.65 -20.03
N LYS A 206 -12.29 8.94 -18.76
CA LYS A 206 -12.64 10.31 -18.33
C LYS A 206 -11.51 11.31 -18.59
N ALA A 207 -10.26 10.90 -18.41
CA ALA A 207 -9.09 11.75 -18.62
C ALA A 207 -8.83 12.13 -20.09
N LEU A 208 -9.52 11.49 -21.05
CA LEU A 208 -9.50 11.89 -22.46
C LEU A 208 -10.14 13.27 -22.64
N ASN A 209 -11.28 13.52 -22.01
CA ASN A 209 -12.12 14.69 -22.26
C ASN A 209 -12.54 14.77 -23.75
N ILE A 210 -13.42 13.84 -24.16
CA ILE A 210 -13.86 13.67 -25.55
C ILE A 210 -14.55 14.93 -26.11
N GLU A 211 -15.27 15.66 -25.27
CA GLU A 211 -15.94 16.90 -25.70
C GLU A 211 -14.93 18.00 -26.04
N GLU A 212 -13.87 18.16 -25.24
CA GLU A 212 -12.78 19.09 -25.57
C GLU A 212 -12.07 18.69 -26.88
N TYR A 213 -11.87 17.39 -27.10
CA TYR A 213 -11.31 16.90 -28.36
C TYR A 213 -12.20 17.25 -29.54
N LYS A 214 -13.50 16.99 -29.47
CA LYS A 214 -14.45 17.31 -30.54
C LYS A 214 -14.43 18.79 -30.90
N GLU A 215 -14.37 19.68 -29.91
CA GLU A 215 -14.28 21.12 -30.17
C GLU A 215 -12.96 21.50 -30.85
N LYS A 216 -11.82 21.07 -30.32
CA LYS A 216 -10.51 21.36 -30.92
C LYS A 216 -10.34 20.71 -32.29
N ARG A 217 -11.02 19.59 -32.54
CA ARG A 217 -10.96 18.86 -33.81
C ARG A 217 -11.63 19.63 -34.95
N LYS A 218 -12.68 20.43 -34.67
CA LYS A 218 -13.36 21.28 -35.67
C LYS A 218 -12.43 22.34 -36.27
N GLU A 219 -11.45 22.80 -35.49
CA GLU A 219 -10.50 23.84 -35.88
C GLU A 219 -9.21 23.28 -36.50
N ALA A 220 -9.06 21.94 -36.54
CA ALA A 220 -7.85 21.29 -37.02
C ALA A 220 -7.92 21.04 -38.54
N PRO A 221 -6.87 21.37 -39.31
CA PRO A 221 -6.85 21.10 -40.75
C PRO A 221 -6.93 19.58 -41.04
N GLU A 222 -7.39 19.23 -42.25
CA GLU A 222 -7.28 17.86 -42.75
C GLU A 222 -5.80 17.48 -42.88
N GLY A 223 -5.25 16.88 -41.83
CA GLY A 223 -3.89 16.39 -41.82
C GLY A 223 -3.72 15.16 -42.72
N GLY A 224 -2.48 14.82 -43.04
CA GLY A 224 -2.17 13.56 -43.73
C GLY A 224 -2.58 12.33 -42.89
N PRO A 225 -2.54 11.12 -43.49
CA PRO A 225 -3.03 9.88 -42.88
C PRO A 225 -2.34 9.51 -41.55
N ASN A 226 -1.13 10.02 -41.32
CA ASN A 226 -0.34 9.77 -40.10
C ASN A 226 -0.39 10.93 -39.09
N SER A 227 -1.26 11.92 -39.29
CA SER A 227 -1.43 13.02 -38.34
C SER A 227 -2.18 12.54 -37.10
N TYR A 228 -1.83 13.05 -35.91
CA TYR A 228 -2.47 12.64 -34.67
C TYR A 228 -4.01 12.79 -34.68
N PRO A 229 -4.61 13.88 -35.21
CA PRO A 229 -6.08 13.98 -35.31
C PRO A 229 -6.69 12.84 -36.13
N VAL A 230 -6.10 12.49 -37.28
CA VAL A 230 -6.61 11.40 -38.15
C VAL A 230 -6.47 10.05 -37.46
N LEU A 231 -5.35 9.81 -36.76
CA LEU A 231 -5.16 8.58 -35.98
C LEU A 231 -6.19 8.48 -34.84
N ILE A 232 -6.46 9.57 -34.13
CA ILE A 232 -7.47 9.60 -33.06
C ILE A 232 -8.86 9.35 -33.63
N ASP A 233 -9.23 9.99 -34.74
CA ASP A 233 -10.51 9.77 -35.41
C ASP A 233 -10.68 8.30 -35.82
N ALA A 234 -9.62 7.68 -36.35
CA ALA A 234 -9.61 6.26 -36.69
C ALA A 234 -9.79 5.36 -35.46
N MET A 235 -9.13 5.68 -34.34
CA MET A 235 -9.29 4.94 -33.08
C MET A 235 -10.72 5.07 -32.53
N LEU A 236 -11.32 6.26 -32.59
CA LEU A 236 -12.69 6.49 -32.13
C LEU A 236 -13.70 5.77 -33.03
N ALA A 237 -13.48 5.77 -34.35
CA ALA A 237 -14.33 5.06 -35.30
C ALA A 237 -14.25 3.53 -35.13
N ASP A 238 -13.06 2.99 -34.82
CA ASP A 238 -12.86 1.56 -34.59
C ASP A 238 -13.17 1.12 -33.16
N TYR A 239 -13.47 2.04 -32.24
CA TYR A 239 -13.59 1.74 -30.82
C TYR A 239 -14.62 0.64 -30.51
N GLU A 240 -15.75 0.63 -31.22
CA GLU A 240 -16.76 -0.43 -31.04
C GLU A 240 -16.22 -1.82 -31.43
N ASN A 241 -15.47 -1.90 -32.52
CA ASN A 241 -14.83 -3.14 -32.94
C ASN A 241 -13.73 -3.54 -31.94
N TYR A 242 -12.96 -2.58 -31.41
CA TYR A 242 -11.99 -2.86 -30.35
C TYR A 242 -12.65 -3.50 -29.14
N VAL A 243 -13.76 -2.94 -28.65
CA VAL A 243 -14.51 -3.47 -27.51
C VAL A 243 -14.97 -4.92 -27.75
N GLN A 244 -15.39 -5.23 -28.99
CA GLN A 244 -15.75 -6.60 -29.39
C GLN A 244 -14.53 -7.52 -29.49
N ARG A 245 -13.46 -7.12 -30.18
CA ARG A 245 -12.24 -7.91 -30.36
C ARG A 245 -11.55 -8.24 -29.05
N ALA A 246 -11.54 -7.28 -28.12
CA ALA A 246 -10.98 -7.45 -26.78
C ALA A 246 -11.91 -8.22 -25.83
N ASP A 247 -13.13 -8.59 -26.27
CA ASP A 247 -14.11 -9.32 -25.48
C ASP A 247 -14.41 -8.64 -24.11
N ARG A 248 -14.34 -7.30 -24.03
CA ARG A 248 -14.49 -6.57 -22.75
C ARG A 248 -15.84 -6.85 -22.08
N LEU A 249 -16.90 -7.01 -22.87
CA LEU A 249 -18.22 -7.37 -22.37
C LEU A 249 -18.21 -8.75 -21.67
N LYS A 250 -17.51 -9.72 -22.25
CA LYS A 250 -17.42 -11.07 -21.68
C LYS A 250 -16.56 -11.07 -20.41
N TRP A 251 -15.34 -10.54 -20.51
CA TRP A 251 -14.34 -10.69 -19.44
C TRP A 251 -14.46 -9.68 -18.31
N ASN A 252 -14.88 -8.46 -18.59
CA ASN A 252 -14.88 -7.38 -17.59
C ASN A 252 -16.28 -7.03 -17.09
N VAL A 253 -17.33 -7.59 -17.68
CA VAL A 253 -18.72 -7.36 -17.28
C VAL A 253 -19.42 -8.68 -16.94
N ILE A 254 -19.61 -9.58 -17.90
CA ILE A 254 -20.38 -10.82 -17.71
C ILE A 254 -19.69 -11.78 -16.72
N ALA A 255 -18.37 -11.97 -16.83
CA ALA A 255 -17.63 -12.84 -15.91
C ALA A 255 -17.68 -12.31 -14.45
N PRO A 256 -17.40 -11.03 -14.15
CA PRO A 256 -17.64 -10.46 -12.83
C PRO A 256 -19.09 -10.57 -12.35
N MET A 257 -20.08 -10.31 -13.20
CA MET A 257 -21.49 -10.51 -12.83
C MET A 257 -21.77 -11.97 -12.44
N THR A 258 -21.16 -12.93 -13.13
CA THR A 258 -21.29 -14.37 -12.80
C THR A 258 -20.62 -14.70 -11.48
N ALA A 259 -19.38 -14.22 -11.27
CA ALA A 259 -18.65 -14.39 -10.01
C ALA A 259 -19.39 -13.79 -8.81
N SER A 260 -20.08 -12.66 -9.00
CA SER A 260 -20.88 -12.02 -7.95
C SER A 260 -22.02 -12.90 -7.41
N ARG A 261 -22.47 -13.92 -8.18
CA ARG A 261 -23.52 -14.86 -7.76
C ARG A 261 -23.04 -15.89 -6.74
N THR A 262 -21.72 -16.12 -6.70
CA THR A 262 -21.07 -17.06 -5.78
C THR A 262 -20.21 -16.36 -4.73
N ALA A 263 -20.30 -15.03 -4.65
CA ALA A 263 -19.61 -14.25 -3.62
C ALA A 263 -20.09 -14.69 -2.23
N SER A 264 -19.18 -14.68 -1.26
CA SER A 264 -19.43 -15.25 0.08
C SER A 264 -20.33 -14.34 0.93
N ASN A 265 -20.40 -13.06 0.59
CA ASN A 265 -21.18 -12.07 1.32
C ASN A 265 -21.67 -10.93 0.39
N PRO A 266 -22.66 -10.12 0.82
CA PRO A 266 -23.21 -9.02 0.03
C PRO A 266 -22.20 -7.90 -0.31
N GLN A 267 -21.16 -7.71 0.50
CA GLN A 267 -20.16 -6.66 0.31
C GLN A 267 -19.20 -7.01 -0.83
N GLU A 268 -18.70 -8.25 -0.85
CA GLU A 268 -17.88 -8.80 -1.93
C GLU A 268 -18.67 -8.76 -3.25
N LYS A 269 -19.93 -9.20 -3.22
CA LYS A 269 -20.85 -9.10 -4.36
C LYS A 269 -20.97 -7.68 -4.88
N THR A 270 -21.16 -6.70 -3.97
CA THR A 270 -21.25 -5.28 -4.34
C THR A 270 -19.95 -4.76 -4.94
N ALA A 271 -18.79 -5.12 -4.38
CA ALA A 271 -17.49 -4.70 -4.89
C ALA A 271 -17.20 -5.26 -6.31
N ILE A 272 -17.55 -6.52 -6.55
CA ILE A 272 -17.43 -7.15 -7.88
C ILE A 272 -18.34 -6.44 -8.90
N LEU A 273 -19.60 -6.20 -8.53
CA LEU A 273 -20.57 -5.53 -9.41
C LEU A 273 -20.20 -4.07 -9.68
N GLU A 274 -19.66 -3.36 -8.71
CA GLU A 274 -19.21 -1.97 -8.86
C GLU A 274 -18.08 -1.86 -9.89
N ASN A 275 -17.15 -2.82 -9.94
CA ASN A 275 -16.12 -2.85 -10.98
C ASN A 275 -16.73 -3.08 -12.37
N ALA A 276 -17.69 -3.99 -12.51
CA ALA A 276 -18.41 -4.22 -13.77
C ALA A 276 -19.22 -2.99 -14.20
N ARG A 277 -19.84 -2.28 -13.24
CA ARG A 277 -20.57 -1.03 -13.48
C ARG A 277 -19.66 0.02 -14.09
N LYS A 278 -18.51 0.26 -13.47
CA LYS A 278 -17.51 1.24 -13.94
C LYS A 278 -16.97 0.89 -15.33
N GLU A 279 -16.82 -0.39 -15.63
CA GLU A 279 -16.45 -0.85 -16.97
C GLU A 279 -17.51 -0.46 -18.00
N CYS A 280 -18.80 -0.69 -17.70
CA CYS A 280 -19.89 -0.27 -18.57
C CYS A 280 -19.93 1.25 -18.75
N GLU A 281 -19.79 2.01 -17.67
CA GLU A 281 -19.73 3.48 -17.73
C GLU A 281 -18.58 3.97 -18.61
N ALA A 282 -17.41 3.33 -18.52
CA ALA A 282 -16.23 3.68 -19.31
C ALA A 282 -16.49 3.46 -20.81
N VAL A 283 -17.03 2.29 -21.18
CA VAL A 283 -17.37 2.00 -22.58
C VAL A 283 -18.42 2.96 -23.12
N LEU A 284 -19.44 3.29 -22.32
CA LEU A 284 -20.53 4.17 -22.72
C LEU A 284 -20.13 5.65 -22.86
N ILE A 285 -18.99 6.08 -22.30
CA ILE A 285 -18.44 7.42 -22.58
C ILE A 285 -17.95 7.51 -24.04
N LEU A 286 -17.33 6.45 -24.57
CA LEU A 286 -16.73 6.43 -25.90
C LEU A 286 -17.65 5.84 -26.99
N SER A 287 -18.54 4.92 -26.61
CA SER A 287 -19.59 4.35 -27.46
C SER A 287 -20.95 4.49 -26.75
N PRO A 288 -21.54 5.70 -26.73
CA PRO A 288 -22.77 6.00 -26.00
C PRO A 288 -24.00 5.29 -26.56
N ASN A 289 -23.91 4.67 -27.75
CA ASN A 289 -25.01 3.94 -28.38
C ASN A 289 -24.88 2.41 -28.24
N ASN A 290 -23.85 1.91 -27.53
CA ASN A 290 -23.67 0.48 -27.33
C ASN A 290 -24.82 -0.14 -26.50
N THR A 291 -25.73 -0.83 -27.18
CA THR A 291 -26.94 -1.39 -26.56
C THR A 291 -26.62 -2.52 -25.57
N ALA A 292 -25.63 -3.35 -25.87
CA ALA A 292 -25.23 -4.46 -25.02
C ALA A 292 -24.69 -3.98 -23.66
N PHE A 293 -23.84 -2.94 -23.67
CA PHE A 293 -23.31 -2.36 -22.43
C PHE A 293 -24.37 -1.57 -21.65
N LYS A 294 -25.32 -0.88 -22.32
CA LYS A 294 -26.47 -0.25 -21.64
C LYS A 294 -27.31 -1.29 -20.91
N GLN A 295 -27.70 -2.37 -21.60
CA GLN A 295 -28.49 -3.44 -21.01
C GLN A 295 -27.78 -4.04 -19.79
N LYS A 296 -26.47 -4.31 -19.89
CA LYS A 296 -25.71 -4.86 -18.76
C LYS A 296 -25.54 -3.88 -17.61
N LEU A 297 -25.41 -2.58 -17.88
CA LEU A 297 -25.41 -1.56 -16.84
C LEU A 297 -26.72 -1.59 -16.04
N ASP A 298 -27.87 -1.67 -16.72
CA ASP A 298 -29.18 -1.78 -16.05
C ASP A 298 -29.32 -3.06 -15.23
N GLU A 299 -28.86 -4.20 -15.77
CA GLU A 299 -28.83 -5.47 -15.04
C GLU A 299 -27.92 -5.38 -13.79
N ILE A 300 -26.74 -4.79 -13.91
CA ILE A 300 -25.80 -4.58 -12.81
C ILE A 300 -26.44 -3.71 -11.73
N ASN A 301 -27.07 -2.60 -12.10
CA ASN A 301 -27.74 -1.71 -11.14
C ASN A 301 -28.85 -2.45 -10.36
N LYS A 302 -29.61 -3.33 -11.01
CA LYS A 302 -30.59 -4.20 -10.34
C LYS A 302 -29.93 -5.18 -9.37
N LEU A 303 -28.84 -5.84 -9.79
CA LEU A 303 -28.08 -6.77 -8.93
C LEU A 303 -27.46 -6.05 -7.73
N MET A 304 -26.95 -4.84 -7.91
CA MET A 304 -26.44 -4.00 -6.83
C MET A 304 -27.54 -3.60 -5.85
N GLY A 305 -28.73 -3.23 -6.35
CA GLY A 305 -29.90 -2.98 -5.51
C GLY A 305 -30.29 -4.20 -4.66
N ALA A 306 -30.28 -5.39 -5.27
CA ALA A 306 -30.53 -6.64 -4.56
C ALA A 306 -29.46 -6.95 -3.51
N ALA A 307 -28.17 -6.76 -3.84
CA ALA A 307 -27.07 -6.92 -2.89
C ALA A 307 -27.16 -5.91 -1.73
N GLY A 308 -27.57 -4.67 -2.00
CA GLY A 308 -27.81 -3.65 -0.99
C GLY A 308 -28.95 -4.03 -0.04
N ALA A 309 -30.06 -4.56 -0.57
CA ALA A 309 -31.17 -5.06 0.24
C ALA A 309 -30.79 -6.31 1.07
N GLU A 310 -29.93 -7.16 0.53
CA GLU A 310 -29.35 -8.30 1.24
C GLU A 310 -28.46 -7.83 2.41
N ALA A 311 -27.56 -6.88 2.16
CA ALA A 311 -26.68 -6.30 3.16
C ALA A 311 -27.44 -5.56 4.27
N ALA A 312 -28.52 -4.85 3.92
CA ALA A 312 -29.34 -4.09 4.86
C ALA A 312 -29.93 -4.93 5.99
N LYS A 313 -30.11 -6.24 5.78
CA LYS A 313 -30.61 -7.18 6.80
C LYS A 313 -29.66 -7.33 7.99
N PHE A 314 -28.38 -7.04 7.80
CA PHE A 314 -27.36 -7.16 8.84
C PHE A 314 -27.14 -5.85 9.59
N TYR A 315 -27.59 -4.72 9.05
CA TYR A 315 -27.34 -3.42 9.68
C TYR A 315 -28.31 -3.17 10.83
N THR A 316 -27.76 -2.82 11.98
CA THR A 316 -28.54 -2.44 13.17
C THR A 316 -28.79 -0.94 13.25
N SER A 317 -28.01 -0.13 12.52
CA SER A 317 -28.12 1.33 12.45
C SER A 317 -27.32 1.85 11.24
N ASP A 318 -27.48 3.14 10.90
CA ASP A 318 -26.59 3.78 9.92
C ASP A 318 -25.13 3.76 10.38
N PHE A 319 -24.90 3.88 11.69
CA PHE A 319 -23.56 3.79 12.27
C PHE A 319 -22.92 2.42 12.01
N HIS A 320 -23.68 1.34 12.11
CA HIS A 320 -23.22 0.00 11.72
C HIS A 320 -22.76 0.01 10.25
N LYS A 321 -23.60 0.51 9.34
CA LYS A 321 -23.30 0.54 7.90
C LYS A 321 -22.01 1.31 7.59
N GLU A 322 -21.78 2.44 8.26
CA GLU A 322 -20.56 3.25 8.11
C GLU A 322 -19.30 2.58 8.67
N ASN A 323 -19.48 1.70 9.65
CA ASN A 323 -18.39 1.01 10.36
C ASN A 323 -18.27 -0.47 10.02
N LEU A 324 -18.78 -0.87 8.86
CA LEU A 324 -18.79 -2.26 8.41
C LEU A 324 -17.39 -2.85 8.30
N ASN A 325 -17.21 -4.04 8.88
CA ASN A 325 -15.95 -4.77 8.98
C ASN A 325 -14.83 -3.93 9.63
N LYS A 326 -15.18 -3.10 10.62
CA LYS A 326 -14.24 -2.31 11.43
C LYS A 326 -14.41 -2.60 12.91
N ILE A 327 -13.35 -2.33 13.66
CA ILE A 327 -13.40 -2.23 15.13
C ILE A 327 -13.55 -0.76 15.50
N VAL A 328 -14.64 -0.43 16.18
CA VAL A 328 -14.87 0.88 16.78
C VAL A 328 -14.42 0.81 18.25
N TRP A 329 -13.42 1.61 18.60
CA TRP A 329 -12.87 1.66 19.95
C TRP A 329 -13.62 2.66 20.82
N SER A 330 -13.83 2.29 22.09
CA SER A 330 -14.62 3.07 23.03
C SER A 330 -14.22 2.83 24.48
N THR A 331 -14.59 3.76 25.35
CA THR A 331 -14.33 3.70 26.80
C THR A 331 -15.35 2.87 27.59
N GLN A 332 -16.40 2.41 26.92
CA GLN A 332 -17.44 1.55 27.48
C GLN A 332 -18.12 0.77 26.34
N PRO A 333 -18.76 -0.37 26.60
CA PRO A 333 -19.54 -1.08 25.58
C PRO A 333 -20.57 -0.16 24.94
N LEU A 334 -20.62 -0.13 23.61
CA LEU A 334 -21.59 0.69 22.88
C LEU A 334 -23.00 0.09 22.97
N VAL A 335 -24.00 0.94 23.10
CA VAL A 335 -25.40 0.56 22.98
C VAL A 335 -25.79 0.59 21.51
N ILE A 336 -26.03 -0.59 20.95
CA ILE A 336 -26.32 -0.77 19.53
C ILE A 336 -27.63 -0.09 19.16
N GLY A 337 -27.62 0.70 18.08
CA GLY A 337 -28.72 1.57 17.67
C GLY A 337 -28.70 2.97 18.32
N LYS A 338 -27.84 3.21 19.31
CA LYS A 338 -27.66 4.50 19.99
C LYS A 338 -26.22 4.99 19.95
N GLU A 339 -25.42 4.52 19.00
CA GLU A 339 -23.99 4.79 18.94
C GLU A 339 -23.68 6.28 18.80
N LYS A 340 -24.52 7.02 18.06
CA LYS A 340 -24.39 8.47 17.87
C LYS A 340 -24.53 9.26 19.19
N GLU A 341 -25.38 8.80 20.11
CA GLU A 341 -25.53 9.38 21.45
C GLU A 341 -24.29 9.12 22.33
N MET A 342 -23.49 8.13 21.97
CA MET A 342 -22.28 7.70 22.70
C MET A 342 -20.99 8.21 22.06
N ALA A 343 -21.05 9.21 21.17
CA ALA A 343 -19.89 9.74 20.46
C ALA A 343 -18.73 10.16 21.39
N GLY A 344 -19.04 10.70 22.58
CA GLY A 344 -18.03 11.07 23.58
C GLY A 344 -17.27 9.88 24.20
N SER A 345 -17.81 8.67 24.09
CA SER A 345 -17.15 7.44 24.54
C SER A 345 -16.28 6.81 23.46
N ILE A 346 -16.52 7.12 22.18
CA ILE A 346 -15.77 6.59 21.04
C ILE A 346 -14.47 7.37 20.90
N LYS A 347 -13.34 6.67 20.96
CA LYS A 347 -12.01 7.29 20.97
C LYS A 347 -11.03 6.51 20.11
N GLN A 348 -10.01 7.19 19.60
CA GLN A 348 -8.81 6.58 19.02
C GLN A 348 -7.55 6.85 19.85
N GLN A 349 -7.68 7.70 20.88
CA GLN A 349 -6.65 8.07 21.82
C GLN A 349 -7.20 7.87 23.23
N PHE A 350 -6.56 7.00 23.98
CA PHE A 350 -6.90 6.65 25.35
C PHE A 350 -5.79 7.15 26.28
N LYS A 351 -6.12 7.29 27.55
CA LYS A 351 -5.17 7.70 28.60
C LYS A 351 -5.24 6.75 29.80
N THR A 352 -4.28 6.85 30.71
CA THR A 352 -4.31 6.18 32.01
C THR A 352 -5.71 6.26 32.65
N GLY A 353 -6.21 5.11 33.10
CA GLY A 353 -7.53 4.97 33.75
C GLY A 353 -8.70 4.79 32.78
N ASP A 354 -8.52 5.01 31.46
CA ASP A 354 -9.56 4.66 30.50
C ASP A 354 -9.70 3.13 30.38
N TYR A 355 -10.94 2.65 30.35
CA TYR A 355 -11.24 1.31 29.87
C TYR A 355 -11.24 1.30 28.34
N ILE A 356 -11.01 0.13 27.73
CA ILE A 356 -10.89 0.00 26.27
C ILE A 356 -11.70 -1.19 25.79
N PHE A 357 -12.76 -0.88 25.03
CA PHE A 357 -13.67 -1.83 24.41
C PHE A 357 -13.64 -1.69 22.89
N GLY A 358 -13.65 -2.82 22.21
CA GLY A 358 -13.85 -2.90 20.76
C GLY A 358 -15.27 -3.36 20.45
N THR A 359 -15.98 -2.61 19.61
CA THR A 359 -17.23 -3.05 18.98
C THR A 359 -16.96 -3.36 17.52
N VAL A 360 -17.25 -4.58 17.09
CA VAL A 360 -17.07 -5.04 15.70
C VAL A 360 -18.42 -5.08 15.02
N TYR A 361 -18.52 -4.47 13.84
CA TYR A 361 -19.70 -4.49 12.99
C TYR A 361 -19.42 -5.33 11.73
N LEU A 362 -20.32 -6.23 11.38
CA LEU A 362 -20.14 -7.23 10.33
C LEU A 362 -21.23 -7.15 9.26
N GLY A 363 -20.85 -7.40 8.02
CA GLY A 363 -21.77 -7.52 6.89
C GLY A 363 -22.56 -8.81 6.80
N VAL A 364 -22.40 -9.68 7.81
CA VAL A 364 -22.88 -11.05 7.93
C VAL A 364 -23.11 -11.35 9.42
N LEU A 365 -23.69 -12.50 9.76
CA LEU A 365 -23.77 -12.94 11.16
C LEU A 365 -22.42 -13.49 11.62
N ALA A 366 -22.04 -13.23 12.87
CA ALA A 366 -20.79 -13.72 13.43
C ALA A 366 -20.65 -15.25 13.36
N LYS A 367 -21.75 -16.01 13.43
CA LYS A 367 -21.71 -17.48 13.26
C LYS A 367 -21.19 -17.91 11.88
N GLU A 368 -21.43 -17.11 10.85
CA GLU A 368 -21.00 -17.38 9.47
C GLU A 368 -19.49 -17.19 9.35
N THR A 369 -18.94 -16.21 10.08
CA THR A 369 -17.49 -15.95 10.09
C THR A 369 -16.72 -16.89 11.01
N MET A 370 -17.37 -17.44 12.04
CA MET A 370 -16.73 -18.22 13.11
C MET A 370 -16.65 -19.72 12.85
N GLY A 371 -17.42 -20.29 11.91
CA GLY A 371 -17.29 -21.71 11.53
C GLY A 371 -17.52 -22.69 12.70
N SER A 372 -18.40 -22.35 13.65
CA SER A 372 -18.67 -23.06 14.92
C SER A 372 -17.61 -22.90 16.03
N ASN A 373 -16.54 -22.15 15.80
CA ASN A 373 -15.56 -21.84 16.85
C ASN A 373 -16.13 -20.82 17.83
N THR A 374 -15.74 -20.89 19.11
CA THR A 374 -16.01 -19.86 20.12
C THR A 374 -14.83 -18.93 20.34
N ASN A 375 -13.64 -19.30 19.85
CA ASN A 375 -12.41 -18.58 20.11
C ASN A 375 -12.02 -17.83 18.84
N LEU A 376 -12.17 -16.51 18.83
CA LEU A 376 -11.73 -15.67 17.71
C LEU A 376 -10.29 -15.27 17.94
N ARG A 377 -9.40 -15.70 17.04
CA ARG A 377 -7.97 -15.37 17.16
C ARG A 377 -7.77 -13.86 17.04
N ILE A 378 -6.97 -13.32 17.96
CA ILE A 378 -6.60 -11.90 17.98
C ILE A 378 -5.08 -11.78 18.00
N ARG A 379 -4.55 -10.91 17.15
CA ARG A 379 -3.14 -10.52 17.17
C ARG A 379 -3.04 -9.08 17.67
N ILE A 380 -2.47 -8.92 18.85
CA ILE A 380 -2.23 -7.62 19.48
C ILE A 380 -0.74 -7.29 19.38
N ARG A 381 -0.37 -6.09 18.94
CA ARG A 381 1.02 -5.60 19.00
C ARG A 381 1.07 -4.24 19.69
N VAL A 382 2.06 -4.08 20.56
CA VAL A 382 2.41 -2.82 21.23
C VAL A 382 3.63 -2.24 20.52
N ASP A 383 3.54 -0.98 20.07
CA ASP A 383 4.62 -0.22 19.42
C ASP A 383 5.25 -0.90 18.20
N GLY A 384 4.44 -1.61 17.42
CA GLY A 384 4.90 -2.38 16.26
C GLY A 384 5.76 -3.61 16.61
N GLY A 385 5.88 -3.93 17.89
CA GLY A 385 6.62 -5.09 18.40
C GLY A 385 6.05 -6.43 17.97
N THR A 386 6.59 -7.49 18.56
CA THR A 386 6.06 -8.85 18.37
C THR A 386 4.62 -8.93 18.86
N ALA A 387 3.86 -9.86 18.27
CA ALA A 387 2.52 -10.11 18.77
C ALA A 387 2.58 -10.54 20.24
N VAL A 388 1.62 -10.09 21.04
CA VAL A 388 1.42 -10.58 22.40
C VAL A 388 0.91 -12.03 22.30
N TRP A 389 1.70 -12.98 22.81
CA TRP A 389 1.43 -14.41 22.71
C TRP A 389 0.96 -14.99 24.05
N GLY A 390 -0.33 -15.34 24.15
CA GLY A 390 -1.02 -16.03 25.25
C GLY A 390 -0.53 -17.44 25.63
N GLY A 391 0.61 -17.90 25.12
CA GLY A 391 0.92 -19.33 24.99
C GLY A 391 0.79 -19.76 23.53
N ASP A 392 0.06 -20.84 23.25
CA ASP A 392 -0.01 -21.42 21.89
C ASP A 392 -0.67 -20.47 20.87
N LEU A 393 -1.70 -19.68 21.24
CA LEU A 393 -2.29 -18.59 20.45
C LEU A 393 -3.09 -17.60 21.35
N SER A 394 -3.20 -16.33 20.98
CA SER A 394 -4.08 -15.33 21.63
C SER A 394 -5.46 -15.28 20.97
N TYR A 395 -6.53 -15.19 21.76
CA TYR A 395 -7.92 -15.18 21.28
C TYR A 395 -8.86 -14.40 22.21
N ILE A 396 -10.00 -13.95 21.66
CA ILE A 396 -11.14 -13.45 22.42
C ILE A 396 -12.27 -14.48 22.45
N GLU A 397 -13.04 -14.47 23.53
CA GLU A 397 -14.19 -15.35 23.69
C GLU A 397 -15.41 -14.76 22.99
N LEU A 398 -15.96 -15.50 22.04
CA LEU A 398 -17.18 -15.18 21.34
C LEU A 398 -18.15 -16.36 21.44
N PRO A 399 -18.95 -16.46 22.51
CA PRO A 399 -19.80 -17.62 22.77
C PRO A 399 -20.88 -17.77 21.69
N LEU A 400 -21.30 -19.00 21.40
CA LEU A 400 -22.30 -19.30 20.37
C LEU A 400 -23.59 -18.48 20.51
N ALA A 401 -24.02 -18.20 21.75
CA ALA A 401 -25.19 -17.37 22.03
C ALA A 401 -25.06 -15.92 21.53
N ALA A 402 -23.84 -15.40 21.41
CA ALA A 402 -23.56 -14.06 20.88
C ALA A 402 -23.40 -14.06 19.35
N GLN A 403 -23.19 -15.22 18.71
CA GLN A 403 -22.86 -15.32 17.29
C GLN A 403 -24.05 -15.15 16.33
N GLY A 404 -25.28 -15.11 16.87
CA GLY A 404 -26.49 -14.84 16.10
C GLY A 404 -26.66 -13.38 15.65
N LYS A 405 -25.66 -12.53 15.91
CA LYS A 405 -25.66 -11.09 15.63
C LYS A 405 -24.65 -10.76 14.56
N SER A 406 -24.88 -9.66 13.84
CA SER A 406 -23.94 -9.03 12.91
C SER A 406 -22.96 -8.08 13.60
N TRP A 407 -22.83 -8.18 14.92
CA TRP A 407 -21.90 -7.39 15.70
C TRP A 407 -21.53 -8.15 16.96
N PHE A 408 -20.37 -7.83 17.53
CA PHE A 408 -19.97 -8.32 18.85
C PHE A 408 -19.05 -7.31 19.52
N GLN A 409 -18.87 -7.48 20.84
CA GLN A 409 -18.07 -6.58 21.67
C GLN A 409 -17.08 -7.37 22.50
N PHE A 410 -15.90 -6.80 22.70
CA PHE A 410 -14.85 -7.36 23.55
C PHE A 410 -14.11 -6.24 24.27
N ALA A 411 -13.35 -6.59 25.31
CA ALA A 411 -12.53 -5.66 26.06
C ALA A 411 -11.05 -6.00 25.91
N LEU A 412 -10.20 -4.98 25.85
CA LEU A 412 -8.74 -5.10 26.01
C LEU A 412 -8.28 -4.61 27.38
N ILE A 413 -8.90 -3.52 27.87
CA ILE A 413 -8.78 -3.05 29.26
C ILE A 413 -10.20 -3.00 29.84
N PRO A 414 -10.68 -4.09 30.46
CA PRO A 414 -12.06 -4.20 30.91
C PRO A 414 -12.32 -3.40 32.20
N ASN A 415 -13.57 -2.98 32.38
CA ASN A 415 -14.05 -2.53 33.67
C ASN A 415 -14.49 -3.71 34.55
N ALA A 416 -14.77 -3.44 35.83
CA ALA A 416 -15.12 -4.49 36.80
C ALA A 416 -16.40 -5.26 36.43
N GLN A 417 -17.40 -4.59 35.86
CA GLN A 417 -18.66 -5.23 35.47
C GLN A 417 -18.45 -6.19 34.31
N TRP A 418 -17.69 -5.80 33.28
CA TRP A 418 -17.37 -6.66 32.15
C TRP A 418 -16.60 -7.91 32.59
N LEU A 419 -15.62 -7.76 33.48
CA LEU A 419 -14.88 -8.91 34.02
C LEU A 419 -15.81 -9.90 34.73
N LYS A 420 -16.73 -9.39 35.56
CA LYS A 420 -17.72 -10.22 36.26
C LYS A 420 -18.57 -11.03 35.28
N ASP A 421 -19.00 -10.41 34.18
CA ASP A 421 -19.94 -11.02 33.25
C ASP A 421 -19.28 -11.93 32.20
N HIS A 422 -18.00 -11.69 31.88
CA HIS A 422 -17.35 -12.28 30.69
C HIS A 422 -16.00 -12.98 30.94
N TYR A 423 -15.38 -12.85 32.12
CA TYR A 423 -14.03 -13.39 32.33
C TYR A 423 -14.00 -14.89 32.68
N ALA A 424 -15.10 -15.47 33.18
CA ALA A 424 -15.11 -16.88 33.58
C ALA A 424 -14.70 -17.87 32.46
N PRO A 425 -15.13 -17.71 31.19
CA PRO A 425 -14.64 -18.53 30.08
C PRO A 425 -13.13 -18.40 29.83
N TYR A 426 -12.55 -17.18 29.99
CA TYR A 426 -11.10 -17.00 29.86
C TYR A 426 -10.34 -17.82 30.89
N VAL A 427 -10.86 -17.91 32.11
CA VAL A 427 -10.25 -18.73 33.18
C VAL A 427 -10.39 -20.23 32.90
N ALA A 428 -11.55 -20.66 32.38
CA ALA A 428 -11.85 -22.05 32.08
C ALA A 428 -10.99 -22.62 30.93
N GLU A 429 -10.75 -21.81 29.90
CA GLU A 429 -9.96 -22.18 28.71
C GLU A 429 -8.45 -21.90 28.86
N GLU A 430 -8.01 -21.46 30.04
CA GLU A 430 -6.65 -20.96 30.29
C GLU A 430 -6.22 -19.89 29.26
N ASN A 431 -7.09 -18.93 28.95
CA ASN A 431 -6.82 -17.86 28.00
C ASN A 431 -6.05 -16.70 28.66
N TRP A 432 -4.75 -16.62 28.40
CA TRP A 432 -3.85 -15.61 28.96
C TRP A 432 -3.82 -14.28 28.21
N THR A 433 -4.63 -14.11 27.16
CA THR A 433 -4.55 -12.97 26.24
C THR A 433 -4.57 -11.62 26.95
N LEU A 434 -5.54 -11.41 27.87
CA LEU A 434 -5.66 -10.14 28.60
C LEU A 434 -4.49 -9.94 29.58
N ALA A 435 -4.15 -10.95 30.39
CA ALA A 435 -3.08 -10.85 31.37
C ALA A 435 -1.73 -10.50 30.70
N TYR A 436 -1.41 -11.15 29.59
CA TYR A 436 -0.17 -10.86 28.86
C TYR A 436 -0.19 -9.53 28.13
N PHE A 437 -1.32 -9.12 27.57
CA PHE A 437 -1.44 -7.79 26.97
C PHE A 437 -1.17 -6.70 28.02
N LEU A 438 -1.78 -6.80 29.19
CA LEU A 438 -1.57 -5.83 30.27
C LEU A 438 -0.13 -5.87 30.81
N ASN A 439 0.47 -7.06 30.95
CA ASN A 439 1.89 -7.19 31.33
C ASN A 439 2.83 -6.56 30.30
N GLN A 440 2.53 -6.69 29.01
CA GLN A 440 3.30 -6.07 27.94
C GLN A 440 3.26 -4.54 28.04
N LEU A 441 2.09 -3.97 28.34
CA LEU A 441 1.96 -2.53 28.59
C LEU A 441 2.80 -2.08 29.79
N VAL A 442 2.69 -2.79 30.93
CA VAL A 442 3.47 -2.46 32.14
C VAL A 442 4.98 -2.55 31.88
N SER A 443 5.41 -3.54 31.10
CA SER A 443 6.83 -3.72 30.76
C SER A 443 7.32 -2.71 29.73
N GLY A 444 6.40 -2.12 28.95
CA GLY A 444 6.68 -1.06 27.97
C GLY A 444 6.99 0.29 28.60
N GLY A 445 6.66 0.48 29.88
CA GLY A 445 6.89 1.72 30.62
C GLY A 445 5.71 2.69 30.58
N ASP A 446 5.77 3.73 31.41
CA ASP A 446 4.71 4.74 31.54
C ASP A 446 4.86 5.80 30.42
N ILE A 447 4.62 5.38 29.18
CA ILE A 447 4.72 6.21 27.97
C ILE A 447 3.45 6.09 27.11
N SER A 448 3.39 6.84 26.01
CA SER A 448 2.36 6.63 24.99
C SER A 448 2.71 5.43 24.11
N HIS A 449 1.79 4.47 24.06
CA HIS A 449 1.89 3.27 23.22
C HIS A 449 0.96 3.34 22.02
N ASN A 450 1.41 2.81 20.88
CA ASN A 450 0.56 2.52 19.73
C ASN A 450 0.15 1.04 19.75
N ILE A 451 -1.15 0.77 19.84
CA ILE A 451 -1.69 -0.58 19.91
C ILE A 451 -2.33 -0.93 18.58
N THR A 452 -1.93 -2.08 18.01
CA THR A 452 -2.60 -2.64 16.82
C THR A 452 -3.28 -3.94 17.19
N CYS A 453 -4.48 -4.15 16.64
CA CYS A 453 -5.31 -5.33 16.84
C CYS A 453 -5.74 -5.87 15.48
N GLU A 454 -5.60 -7.16 15.26
CA GLU A 454 -6.03 -7.87 14.06
C GLU A 454 -6.84 -9.10 14.49
N LEU A 455 -8.12 -9.12 14.12
CA LEU A 455 -9.04 -10.22 14.35
C LEU A 455 -8.97 -11.16 13.15
N MET A 456 -8.57 -12.40 13.39
CA MET A 456 -8.35 -13.40 12.35
C MET A 456 -9.51 -14.38 12.32
N PHE A 457 -10.35 -14.29 11.29
CA PHE A 457 -11.54 -15.12 11.21
C PHE A 457 -11.20 -16.53 10.70
N PRO A 458 -11.80 -17.58 11.28
CA PRO A 458 -11.50 -18.97 10.90
C PRO A 458 -12.08 -19.36 9.53
N THR A 459 -12.95 -18.55 8.97
CA THR A 459 -13.52 -18.73 7.62
C THR A 459 -13.07 -17.58 6.71
N ASN A 460 -13.23 -17.78 5.41
CA ASN A 460 -12.99 -16.75 4.39
C ASN A 460 -14.26 -15.95 4.04
N THR A 461 -15.30 -15.99 4.88
CA THR A 461 -16.54 -15.24 4.64
C THR A 461 -16.30 -13.73 4.65
N ILE A 462 -15.33 -13.25 5.43
CA ILE A 462 -14.83 -11.87 5.43
C ILE A 462 -13.31 -11.88 5.55
N ASP A 463 -12.68 -10.76 5.17
CA ASP A 463 -11.28 -10.53 5.46
C ASP A 463 -11.02 -10.30 6.96
N ASP A 464 -9.79 -10.51 7.38
CA ASP A 464 -9.32 -10.18 8.73
C ASP A 464 -9.52 -8.69 9.02
N ILE A 465 -10.04 -8.37 10.21
CA ILE A 465 -10.33 -7.00 10.60
C ILE A 465 -9.17 -6.44 11.41
N LYS A 466 -8.53 -5.39 10.91
CA LYS A 466 -7.42 -4.71 11.56
C LYS A 466 -7.78 -3.29 11.99
N SER A 467 -7.36 -2.90 13.19
CA SER A 467 -7.52 -1.55 13.73
C SER A 467 -6.37 -1.17 14.66
N SER A 468 -6.22 0.12 14.95
CA SER A 468 -5.19 0.64 15.85
C SER A 468 -5.69 1.83 16.66
N PHE A 469 -5.14 2.04 17.85
CA PHE A 469 -5.39 3.19 18.72
C PHE A 469 -4.14 3.54 19.53
N SER A 470 -4.07 4.75 20.09
CA SER A 470 -3.01 5.12 21.04
C SER A 470 -3.48 5.07 22.48
N LEU A 471 -2.59 4.71 23.40
CA LEU A 471 -2.82 4.69 24.84
C LEU A 471 -1.68 5.42 25.55
N ASP A 472 -1.98 6.58 26.13
CA ASP A 472 -1.04 7.38 26.91
C ASP A 472 -1.01 6.93 28.37
N LEU A 473 0.08 6.27 28.79
CA LEU A 473 0.32 5.86 30.17
C LEU A 473 1.21 6.83 30.95
N GLY A 474 1.44 8.05 30.45
CA GLY A 474 2.32 9.04 31.09
C GLY A 474 1.88 9.47 32.51
N ALA A 475 0.62 9.22 32.89
CA ALA A 475 0.12 9.44 34.26
C ALA A 475 0.32 8.22 35.20
N GLY A 476 0.97 7.15 34.71
CA GLY A 476 1.30 5.93 35.47
C GLY A 476 0.46 4.72 35.08
N SER A 477 1.03 3.52 35.23
CA SER A 477 0.39 2.23 34.90
C SER A 477 -0.02 1.38 36.12
N ALA A 478 -0.10 1.98 37.32
CA ALA A 478 -0.35 1.25 38.57
C ALA A 478 -1.65 0.41 38.55
N GLU A 479 -2.75 0.95 38.04
CA GLU A 479 -4.02 0.23 37.94
C GLU A 479 -3.95 -0.95 36.94
N ILE A 480 -3.27 -0.74 35.80
CA ILE A 480 -3.03 -1.80 34.81
C ILE A 480 -2.19 -2.91 35.42
N LYS A 481 -1.14 -2.57 36.18
CA LYS A 481 -0.30 -3.53 36.90
C LYS A 481 -1.10 -4.33 37.92
N THR A 482 -1.96 -3.69 38.70
CA THR A 482 -2.84 -4.38 39.65
C THR A 482 -3.82 -5.32 38.93
N LEU A 483 -4.44 -4.87 37.83
CA LEU A 483 -5.33 -5.71 37.04
C LEU A 483 -4.58 -6.91 36.44
N ALA A 484 -3.42 -6.69 35.83
CA ALA A 484 -2.59 -7.75 35.25
C ALA A 484 -2.21 -8.81 36.29
N GLY A 485 -1.80 -8.37 37.49
CA GLY A 485 -1.49 -9.26 38.60
C GLY A 485 -2.70 -10.07 39.07
N LYS A 486 -3.88 -9.45 39.17
CA LYS A 486 -5.13 -10.13 39.50
C LYS A 486 -5.48 -11.20 38.46
N LEU A 487 -5.50 -10.84 37.18
CA LEU A 487 -5.85 -11.76 36.09
C LEU A 487 -4.88 -12.95 36.02
N ASN A 488 -3.58 -12.68 36.19
CA ASN A 488 -2.54 -13.71 36.27
C ASN A 488 -2.78 -14.65 37.47
N ALA A 489 -3.02 -14.10 38.66
CA ALA A 489 -3.29 -14.90 39.86
C ALA A 489 -4.53 -15.79 39.71
N GLU A 490 -5.62 -15.29 39.12
CA GLU A 490 -6.82 -16.08 38.87
C GLU A 490 -6.56 -17.25 37.89
N LEU A 491 -5.82 -17.01 36.80
CA LEU A 491 -5.43 -18.06 35.85
C LEU A 491 -4.46 -19.08 36.48
N MET A 492 -3.50 -18.63 37.28
CA MET A 492 -2.61 -19.52 38.04
C MET A 492 -3.37 -20.37 39.06
N ALA A 493 -4.38 -19.78 39.71
CA ALA A 493 -5.24 -20.46 40.67
C ALA A 493 -6.17 -21.49 40.01
N SER A 494 -6.63 -21.27 38.78
CA SER A 494 -7.46 -22.25 38.06
C SER A 494 -6.68 -23.45 37.52
N ARG A 495 -5.42 -23.27 37.12
CA ARG A 495 -4.61 -24.34 36.52
C ARG A 495 -4.36 -25.50 37.48
N THR A 496 -4.71 -26.72 37.09
CA THR A 496 -4.46 -27.94 37.88
C THR A 496 -3.48 -28.87 37.17
N LEU A 497 -2.80 -29.74 37.92
CA LEU A 497 -2.09 -30.85 37.29
C LEU A 497 -3.08 -31.74 36.54
N PRO A 498 -2.72 -32.25 35.35
CA PRO A 498 -3.53 -33.23 34.64
C PRO A 498 -3.87 -34.43 35.51
N LYS A 499 -5.11 -34.90 35.41
CA LYS A 499 -5.57 -36.10 36.10
C LYS A 499 -4.76 -37.32 35.61
N ALA A 500 -4.31 -38.14 36.55
CA ALA A 500 -3.66 -39.41 36.22
C ALA A 500 -4.66 -40.34 35.50
N GLY A 501 -4.28 -40.82 34.31
CA GLY A 501 -5.00 -41.87 33.59
C GLY A 501 -4.70 -43.26 34.17
N MET A 502 -3.50 -43.44 34.72
CA MET A 502 -3.10 -44.60 35.50
C MET A 502 -2.00 -44.23 36.51
N SER A 503 -1.75 -45.10 37.48
CA SER A 503 -0.63 -44.95 38.43
C SER A 503 0.27 -46.17 38.37
N ASN A 504 1.57 -45.94 38.20
CA ASN A 504 2.59 -46.98 38.20
C ASN A 504 3.94 -46.36 38.59
N ALA A 505 4.27 -46.47 39.88
CA ALA A 505 5.46 -45.82 40.44
C ALA A 505 6.77 -46.22 39.72
N ALA A 506 6.90 -47.48 39.28
CA ALA A 506 8.08 -47.94 38.55
C ALA A 506 8.20 -47.29 37.17
N LEU A 507 7.08 -47.18 36.44
CA LEU A 507 7.06 -46.48 35.14
C LEU A 507 7.28 -44.97 35.30
N GLU A 508 6.65 -44.36 36.30
CA GLU A 508 6.81 -42.93 36.61
C GLU A 508 8.28 -42.57 36.91
N GLN A 509 8.99 -43.40 37.67
CA GLN A 509 10.43 -43.24 37.91
C GLN A 509 11.25 -43.36 36.63
N GLN A 510 10.95 -44.33 35.76
CA GLN A 510 11.61 -44.45 34.46
C GLN A 510 11.35 -43.24 33.56
N MET A 511 10.14 -42.68 33.59
CA MET A 511 9.77 -41.47 32.83
C MET A 511 10.55 -40.24 33.33
N VAL A 512 10.66 -40.04 34.64
CA VAL A 512 11.47 -38.95 35.22
C VAL A 512 12.93 -39.09 34.82
N ALA A 513 13.50 -40.31 34.90
CA ALA A 513 14.87 -40.57 34.47
C ALA A 513 15.06 -40.29 32.97
N ALA A 514 14.14 -40.75 32.13
CA ALA A 514 14.18 -40.50 30.69
C ALA A 514 14.10 -39.01 30.36
N ALA A 515 13.25 -38.24 31.05
CA ALA A 515 13.13 -36.79 30.86
C ALA A 515 14.40 -36.05 31.30
N ASN A 516 14.97 -36.40 32.47
CA ASN A 516 16.21 -35.79 32.96
C ASN A 516 17.45 -36.13 32.11
N ASN A 517 17.41 -37.23 31.36
CA ASN A 517 18.46 -37.63 30.42
C ASN A 517 18.44 -36.88 29.09
N LEU A 518 17.46 -35.98 28.86
CA LEU A 518 17.41 -35.13 27.66
C LEU A 518 18.48 -34.04 27.65
N GLY A 519 19.21 -33.84 28.75
CA GLY A 519 20.24 -32.82 28.87
C GLY A 519 19.68 -31.40 29.03
N TRP A 520 18.39 -31.27 29.40
CA TRP A 520 17.78 -29.98 29.68
C TRP A 520 18.27 -29.43 31.03
N ASN A 521 18.25 -28.09 31.17
CA ASN A 521 18.61 -27.42 32.42
C ASN A 521 17.60 -27.70 33.54
N ASP A 522 16.34 -27.93 33.18
CA ASP A 522 15.28 -28.29 34.12
C ASP A 522 15.56 -29.65 34.78
N LYS A 523 15.27 -29.74 36.09
CA LYS A 523 15.27 -31.02 36.82
C LYS A 523 13.84 -31.45 37.11
N PHE A 524 13.42 -32.53 36.47
CA PHE A 524 12.11 -33.12 36.65
C PHE A 524 12.06 -33.94 37.93
N LEU A 525 11.00 -33.74 38.71
CA LEU A 525 10.85 -34.24 40.09
C LEU A 525 9.87 -35.42 40.17
N LYS A 526 8.76 -35.36 39.44
CA LYS A 526 7.65 -36.33 39.49
C LYS A 526 7.06 -36.48 38.10
N ALA A 527 6.62 -37.68 37.75
CA ALA A 527 5.84 -37.94 36.54
C ALA A 527 4.41 -38.33 36.91
N ILE A 528 3.45 -37.91 36.10
CA ILE A 528 2.03 -38.29 36.21
C ILE A 528 1.62 -38.84 34.84
N ILE A 529 1.26 -40.12 34.79
CA ILE A 529 0.83 -40.76 33.54
C ILE A 529 -0.58 -40.28 33.22
N THR A 530 -0.74 -39.52 32.14
CA THR A 530 -2.03 -38.96 31.73
C THR A 530 -2.83 -39.92 30.87
N SER A 531 -2.16 -40.88 30.21
CA SER A 531 -2.81 -41.97 29.48
C SER A 531 -3.37 -43.05 30.41
N SER A 532 -4.57 -43.55 30.11
CA SER A 532 -5.17 -44.69 30.82
C SER A 532 -4.69 -46.06 30.30
N SER A 533 -4.11 -46.09 29.10
CA SER A 533 -3.60 -47.29 28.45
C SER A 533 -2.51 -46.96 27.44
N TRP A 534 -1.69 -47.96 27.11
CA TRP A 534 -0.70 -47.87 26.05
C TRP A 534 -1.34 -47.70 24.67
N THR A 535 -0.79 -46.82 23.85
CA THR A 535 -1.14 -46.70 22.43
C THR A 535 -0.10 -47.41 21.59
N VAL A 536 -0.51 -48.39 20.79
CA VAL A 536 0.39 -49.16 19.91
C VAL A 536 0.57 -48.42 18.59
N HIS A 537 1.83 -48.13 18.25
CA HIS A 537 2.19 -47.55 16.97
C HIS A 537 2.69 -48.65 16.02
N LYS A 538 2.16 -48.65 14.80
CA LYS A 538 2.47 -49.63 13.76
C LYS A 538 3.04 -48.92 12.54
N ASN A 539 3.88 -49.62 11.80
CA ASN A 539 4.28 -49.18 10.47
C ASN A 539 3.04 -49.11 9.56
N GLU A 540 2.83 -47.98 8.90
CA GLU A 540 1.63 -47.74 8.08
C GLU A 540 1.54 -48.67 6.86
N LEU A 541 2.68 -49.13 6.35
CA LEU A 541 2.75 -49.94 5.13
C LEU A 541 2.64 -51.44 5.42
N THR A 542 3.36 -51.92 6.45
CA THR A 542 3.46 -53.36 6.74
C THR A 542 2.53 -53.82 7.86
N GLY A 543 1.97 -52.89 8.63
CA GLY A 543 1.20 -53.21 9.85
C GLY A 543 2.03 -53.76 11.00
N ALA A 544 3.36 -53.85 10.85
CA ALA A 544 4.25 -54.34 11.89
C ALA A 544 4.22 -53.41 13.11
N ILE A 545 4.14 -53.99 14.31
CA ILE A 545 4.19 -53.23 15.57
C ILE A 545 5.62 -52.72 15.76
N LEU A 546 5.77 -51.42 15.99
CA LEU A 546 7.07 -50.78 16.18
C LEU A 546 7.33 -50.51 17.66
N TYR A 547 6.40 -49.84 18.32
CA TYR A 547 6.49 -49.49 19.73
C TYR A 547 5.09 -49.25 20.29
N ARG A 548 5.01 -49.09 21.61
CA ARG A 548 3.85 -48.52 22.30
C ARG A 548 4.25 -47.27 23.06
N TRP A 549 3.34 -46.33 23.24
CA TRP A 549 3.61 -45.09 23.95
C TRP A 549 2.51 -44.68 24.93
N LEU A 550 2.87 -43.84 25.90
CA LEU A 550 2.02 -43.19 26.90
C LEU A 550 2.30 -41.69 26.91
N GLY A 551 1.25 -40.90 27.13
CA GLY A 551 1.36 -39.51 27.55
C GLY A 551 1.57 -39.41 29.06
N ALA A 552 2.40 -38.47 29.47
CA ALA A 552 2.61 -38.11 30.87
C ALA A 552 2.97 -36.63 30.99
N VAL A 553 2.88 -36.09 32.20
CA VAL A 553 3.49 -34.81 32.53
C VAL A 553 4.59 -35.00 33.56
N CYS A 554 5.67 -34.25 33.43
CA CYS A 554 6.74 -34.20 34.42
C CYS A 554 6.77 -32.83 35.09
N THR A 555 6.76 -32.78 36.42
CA THR A 555 6.81 -31.53 37.18
C THR A 555 8.25 -31.09 37.41
N THR A 556 8.50 -29.78 37.40
CA THR A 556 9.82 -29.21 37.67
C THR A 556 9.68 -27.89 38.44
N LYS A 557 10.77 -27.49 39.10
CA LYS A 557 10.93 -26.19 39.73
C LYS A 557 12.19 -25.56 39.13
N ASP A 558 12.06 -24.36 38.59
CA ASP A 558 13.20 -23.65 38.01
C ASP A 558 14.07 -23.01 39.11
N ASN A 559 15.17 -22.39 38.68
CA ASN A 559 16.12 -21.74 39.57
C ASN A 559 15.55 -20.48 40.25
N ASP A 560 14.54 -19.85 39.64
CA ASP A 560 13.84 -18.68 40.19
C ASP A 560 12.75 -19.09 41.19
N GLY A 561 12.57 -20.39 41.40
CA GLY A 561 11.63 -20.97 42.33
C GLY A 561 10.20 -21.09 41.79
N LYS A 562 9.98 -20.82 40.50
CA LYS A 562 8.70 -21.04 39.83
C LYS A 562 8.52 -22.52 39.50
N CYS A 563 7.27 -22.95 39.51
CA CYS A 563 6.91 -24.35 39.30
C CYS A 563 6.25 -24.54 37.95
N PHE A 564 6.52 -25.67 37.31
CA PHE A 564 6.00 -26.01 36.00
C PHE A 564 5.61 -27.47 35.93
N TYR A 565 4.75 -27.80 34.98
CA TYR A 565 4.72 -29.12 34.40
C TYR A 565 5.04 -29.05 32.91
N GLN A 566 5.71 -30.09 32.43
CA GLN A 566 6.07 -30.28 31.04
C GLN A 566 5.38 -31.52 30.51
N GLU A 567 4.68 -31.38 29.40
CA GLU A 567 4.06 -32.50 28.70
C GLU A 567 5.11 -33.34 27.98
N PHE A 568 5.01 -34.66 28.11
CA PHE A 568 5.87 -35.64 27.46
C PHE A 568 5.04 -36.80 26.90
N SER A 569 5.58 -37.44 25.88
CA SER A 569 5.24 -38.82 25.56
C SER A 569 6.46 -39.71 25.70
N PHE A 570 6.22 -40.93 26.13
CA PHE A 570 7.25 -41.93 26.39
C PHE A 570 6.89 -43.25 25.72
N LYS A 571 7.88 -43.98 25.21
CA LYS A 571 7.68 -45.21 24.45
C LYS A 571 8.45 -46.41 24.98
N GLN A 572 7.96 -47.59 24.64
CA GLN A 572 8.65 -48.88 24.77
C GLN A 572 8.68 -49.57 23.41
N GLU A 573 9.88 -49.91 22.95
CA GLU A 573 10.09 -50.59 21.66
C GLU A 573 9.52 -52.01 21.71
N TYR A 574 8.97 -52.47 20.59
CA TYR A 574 8.49 -53.84 20.44
C TYR A 574 9.66 -54.81 20.27
N THR A 575 9.68 -55.89 21.06
CA THR A 575 10.78 -56.88 21.06
C THR A 575 10.38 -58.23 20.45
N GLY A 576 9.17 -58.34 19.89
CA GLY A 576 8.67 -59.57 19.27
C GLY A 576 7.84 -60.44 20.22
N GLY A 577 7.03 -61.34 19.66
CA GLY A 577 6.22 -62.30 20.43
C GLY A 577 5.20 -61.66 21.38
N GLY A 578 4.70 -60.46 21.08
CA GLY A 578 3.79 -59.72 21.97
C GLY A 578 4.49 -58.94 23.10
N ASN A 579 5.83 -58.97 23.17
CA ASN A 579 6.61 -58.33 24.22
C ASN A 579 7.10 -56.93 23.83
N TYR A 580 7.37 -56.13 24.86
CA TYR A 580 7.94 -54.78 24.73
C TYR A 580 9.15 -54.66 25.65
N SER A 581 10.06 -53.73 25.33
CA SER A 581 11.19 -53.39 26.18
C SER A 581 10.72 -53.02 27.60
N GLY A 582 11.41 -53.53 28.62
CA GLY A 582 11.16 -53.17 30.02
C GLY A 582 11.56 -51.73 30.37
N THR A 583 12.30 -51.05 29.48
CA THR A 583 12.79 -49.69 29.67
C THR A 583 11.95 -48.70 28.86
N VAL A 584 11.47 -47.66 29.53
CA VAL A 584 10.82 -46.51 28.90
C VAL A 584 11.87 -45.57 28.30
N LYS A 585 11.62 -45.08 27.08
CA LYS A 585 12.43 -44.06 26.40
C LYS A 585 11.58 -42.81 26.14
N PHE A 586 12.25 -41.67 26.03
CA PHE A 586 11.62 -40.47 25.49
C PHE A 586 11.07 -40.71 24.08
N ASN A 587 9.91 -40.13 23.78
CA ASN A 587 9.30 -40.17 22.46
C ASN A 587 9.09 -38.76 21.88
N SER A 588 8.37 -37.90 22.60
CA SER A 588 8.16 -36.49 22.23
C SER A 588 7.90 -35.62 23.46
N TYR A 589 7.91 -34.29 23.29
CA TYR A 589 7.49 -33.33 24.31
C TYR A 589 6.40 -32.40 23.75
N GLY A 590 5.61 -31.82 24.66
CA GLY A 590 4.55 -30.84 24.38
C GLY A 590 4.82 -29.49 25.08
N GLY A 591 3.77 -28.85 25.59
CA GLY A 591 3.89 -27.53 26.24
C GLY A 591 4.52 -27.60 27.63
N LYS A 592 5.28 -26.55 28.00
CA LYS A 592 5.68 -26.24 29.38
C LYS A 592 4.69 -25.23 29.95
N ARG A 593 4.07 -25.52 31.09
CA ARG A 593 3.06 -24.67 31.71
C ARG A 593 3.44 -24.33 33.15
N GLU A 594 3.49 -23.05 33.47
CA GLU A 594 3.72 -22.56 34.85
C GLU A 594 2.53 -22.96 35.72
N ILE A 595 2.77 -23.42 36.95
CA ILE A 595 1.72 -23.81 37.90
C ILE A 595 2.10 -23.37 39.31
N GLY A 596 1.10 -23.13 40.17
CA GLY A 596 1.35 -22.85 41.59
C GLY A 596 2.17 -23.97 42.23
N CYS A 597 3.24 -23.63 42.95
CA CYS A 597 4.13 -24.62 43.57
C CYS A 597 3.43 -25.47 44.64
N ASP A 598 2.37 -24.95 45.25
CA ASP A 598 1.48 -25.67 46.15
C ASP A 598 0.80 -26.87 45.48
N LYS A 599 0.65 -26.83 44.15
CA LYS A 599 0.00 -27.87 43.35
C LYS A 599 0.93 -28.99 42.89
N LEU A 600 2.25 -28.87 43.12
CA LEU A 600 3.20 -29.94 42.77
C LEU A 600 3.25 -31.10 43.78
N LYS A 601 2.58 -30.96 44.92
CA LYS A 601 2.62 -31.93 46.02
C LYS A 601 1.97 -33.26 45.64
#